data_AF-A0A8H7ZBE6-F1
#
_entry.id   AF-A0A8H7ZBE6-F1
#
_cell.length_a   1.000
_cell.length_b   1.000
_cell.length_c   1.000
_cell.angle_alpha   90.00
_cell.angle_beta   90.00
_cell.angle_gamma   90.00
#
_symmetry.space_group_name_H-M   'P 1'
#
loop_
_entity.id
_entity.type
_entity.pdbx_description
1 polymer ?
#
loop_
_entity_poly.entity_id
_entity_poly.type
_entity_poly.pdbx_seq_one_letter_code
_entity_poly.pdbx_strand_id
1 'polypeptide(L)'
;MLSYGGVLCFDALSPQMTHISQLWNVITSTTDANKVTGIFLILCTIFSPIVIIFTGLHLRYIYLGVTTNELDKWGEVEYLVELGLLYKVSPNIDNETFVEKARDSSGQTVYISLKDEKILTSEANPQGYNLTQVESVLDDLVNEYDRGFWMNFKERVLV
;
A
#
# COMPACT_ATOMS: atom_id res chain seq x y z
N MET A 1 2.45 22.25 -1.14
CA MET A 1 2.16 23.44 -0.30
C MET A 1 2.94 23.42 1.00
N LEU A 2 2.83 22.38 1.84
CA LEU A 2 3.57 22.30 3.12
C LEU A 2 5.10 22.31 2.97
N SER A 3 5.61 21.58 1.98
CA SER A 3 7.06 21.54 1.68
C SER A 3 7.59 22.92 1.28
N TYR A 4 6.84 23.64 0.45
CA TYR A 4 7.14 25.01 0.04
C TYR A 4 7.07 26.00 1.21
N GLY A 5 6.06 25.86 2.08
CA GLY A 5 5.96 26.64 3.31
C GLY A 5 7.13 26.40 4.27
N GLY A 6 7.59 25.15 4.39
CA GLY A 6 8.79 24.81 5.16
C GLY A 6 10.05 25.48 4.61
N VAL A 7 10.25 25.45 3.28
CA VAL A 7 11.37 26.14 2.62
C VAL A 7 11.33 27.64 2.88
N LEU A 8 10.16 28.29 2.73
CA LEU A 8 10.03 29.73 3.02
C LEU A 8 10.32 30.08 4.48
N CYS A 9 9.88 29.24 5.44
CA CYS A 9 10.17 29.46 6.84
C CYS A 9 11.66 29.27 7.16
N PHE A 10 12.33 28.34 6.47
CA PHE A 10 13.77 28.13 6.59
C PHE A 10 14.55 29.31 6.00
N ASP A 11 14.17 29.77 4.80
CA ASP A 11 14.80 30.92 4.14
C ASP A 11 14.61 32.22 4.95
N ALA A 12 13.50 32.37 5.66
CA ALA A 12 13.27 33.52 6.55
C ALA A 12 14.16 33.50 7.81
N LEU A 13 14.54 32.31 8.30
CA LEU A 13 15.37 32.12 9.50
C LEU A 13 16.86 32.02 9.17
N SER A 14 17.22 31.53 7.99
CA SER A 14 18.61 31.28 7.54
C SER A 14 19.54 32.51 7.65
N PRO A 15 19.12 33.75 7.35
CA PRO A 15 19.99 34.93 7.48
C PRO A 15 20.39 35.26 8.92
N GLN A 16 19.66 34.75 9.90
CA GLN A 16 19.89 34.99 11.32
C GLN A 16 20.78 33.91 11.96
N MET A 17 21.33 33.02 11.12
CA MET A 17 21.96 31.78 11.53
C MET A 17 23.29 31.57 10.81
N THR A 18 24.35 31.24 11.55
CA THR A 18 25.63 30.84 10.94
C THR A 18 25.79 29.32 10.90
N HIS A 19 25.14 28.61 11.82
CA HIS A 19 25.11 27.15 11.85
C HIS A 19 23.71 26.62 12.16
N ILE A 20 23.35 25.47 11.58
CA ILE A 20 22.05 24.80 11.80
C ILE A 20 21.84 24.45 13.29
N SER A 21 22.91 24.19 14.05
CA SER A 21 22.85 23.93 15.49
C SER A 21 22.29 25.11 16.31
N GLN A 22 22.30 26.32 15.75
CA GLN A 22 21.75 27.51 16.39
C GLN A 22 20.24 27.66 16.15
N LEU A 23 19.59 26.75 15.40
CA LEU A 23 18.17 26.87 15.00
C LEU A 23 17.28 26.98 16.21
N TRP A 24 17.52 26.11 17.18
CA TRP A 24 16.78 26.10 18.43
C TRP A 24 16.93 27.41 19.22
N ASN A 25 18.14 27.97 19.24
CA ASN A 25 18.42 29.22 19.95
C ASN A 25 17.78 30.42 19.24
N VAL A 26 17.82 30.46 17.90
CA VAL A 26 17.19 31.53 17.12
C VAL A 26 15.67 31.47 17.26
N ILE A 27 15.07 30.29 17.24
CA ILE A 27 13.64 30.11 17.44
C ILE A 27 13.22 30.56 18.85
N THR A 28 13.98 30.26 19.90
CA THR A 28 13.54 30.47 21.29
C THR A 28 13.89 31.85 21.87
N SER A 29 14.99 32.48 21.45
CA SER A 29 15.58 33.61 22.19
C SER A 29 15.52 34.99 21.51
N THR A 30 15.07 35.08 20.25
CA THR A 30 15.22 36.31 19.45
C THR A 30 13.99 37.22 19.43
N THR A 31 12.95 36.87 18.66
CA THR A 31 11.73 37.68 18.50
C THR A 31 10.51 36.79 18.44
N ASP A 32 9.33 37.33 18.76
CA ASP A 32 8.09 36.54 18.68
C ASP A 32 7.75 36.14 17.24
N ALA A 33 8.14 36.94 16.24
CA ALA A 33 8.01 36.58 14.83
C ALA A 33 8.88 35.36 14.45
N ASN A 34 10.10 35.26 14.98
CA ASN A 34 10.97 34.12 14.76
C ASN A 34 10.48 32.87 15.49
N LYS A 35 9.89 33.01 16.69
CA LYS A 35 9.22 31.91 17.41
C LYS A 35 8.09 31.31 16.56
N VAL A 36 7.20 32.15 16.03
CA VAL A 36 6.09 31.72 15.18
C VAL A 36 6.59 31.05 13.90
N THR A 37 7.57 31.65 13.24
CA THR A 37 8.18 31.08 12.01
C THR A 37 8.86 29.74 12.28
N GLY A 38 9.52 29.59 13.44
CA GLY A 38 10.12 28.34 13.88
C GLY A 38 9.11 27.23 14.13
N ILE A 39 7.98 27.54 14.76
CA ILE A 39 6.87 26.58 14.96
C ILE A 39 6.34 26.11 13.60
N PHE A 40 6.12 27.02 12.65
CA PHE A 40 5.67 26.65 11.30
C PHE A 40 6.70 25.81 10.55
N LEU A 41 8.00 26.11 10.68
CA LEU A 41 9.06 25.31 10.08
C LEU A 41 9.03 23.86 10.59
N ILE A 42 8.94 23.67 11.91
CA ILE A 42 8.89 22.34 12.53
C ILE A 42 7.64 21.59 12.05
N LEU A 43 6.49 22.27 12.08
CA LEU A 43 5.21 21.68 11.68
C LEU A 43 5.24 21.27 10.20
N CYS A 44 5.71 22.14 9.30
CA CYS A 44 5.85 21.84 7.89
C CYS A 44 6.81 20.67 7.63
N THR A 45 7.93 20.61 8.37
CA THR A 45 8.95 19.56 8.21
C THR A 45 8.41 18.19 8.62
N ILE A 46 7.61 18.11 9.68
CA ILE A 46 7.01 16.85 10.15
C ILE A 46 5.87 16.39 9.24
N PHE A 47 4.97 17.30 8.85
CA PHE A 47 3.80 16.92 8.05
C PHE A 47 4.10 16.72 6.57
N SER A 48 5.17 17.33 6.03
CA SER A 48 5.55 17.13 4.61
C SER A 48 5.82 15.66 4.25
N PRO A 49 6.68 14.89 4.96
CA PRO A 49 6.91 13.49 4.62
C PRO A 49 5.65 12.64 4.79
N ILE A 50 4.83 12.91 5.81
CA ILE A 50 3.56 12.19 6.05
C ILE A 50 2.61 12.36 4.84
N VAL A 51 2.42 13.60 4.39
CA VAL A 51 1.55 13.90 3.24
C VAL A 51 2.11 13.31 1.94
N ILE A 52 3.42 13.33 1.74
CA ILE A 52 4.07 12.72 0.56
C ILE A 52 3.81 11.21 0.54
N ILE A 53 4.04 10.51 1.65
CA ILE A 53 3.79 9.07 1.77
C ILE A 53 2.33 8.75 1.50
N PHE A 54 1.41 9.47 2.15
CA PHE A 54 -0.02 9.24 1.99
C PHE A 54 -0.49 9.49 0.55
N THR A 55 0.00 10.57 -0.08
CA THR A 55 -0.28 10.87 -1.49
C THR A 55 0.26 9.76 -2.41
N GLY A 56 1.47 9.26 -2.14
CA GLY A 56 2.07 8.15 -2.88
C GLY A 56 1.23 6.87 -2.79
N LEU A 57 0.73 6.54 -1.60
CA LEU A 57 -0.19 5.41 -1.42
C LEU A 57 -1.48 5.57 -2.24
N HIS A 58 -2.06 6.77 -2.26
CA HIS A 58 -3.27 7.03 -3.05
C HIS A 58 -3.01 6.91 -4.55
N LEU A 59 -1.86 7.38 -5.02
CA LEU A 59 -1.45 7.19 -6.42
C LEU A 59 -1.27 5.71 -6.76
N ARG A 60 -0.66 4.91 -5.87
CA ARG A 60 -0.57 3.45 -6.02
C ARG A 60 -1.96 2.83 -6.10
N TYR A 61 -2.91 3.25 -5.26
CA TYR A 61 -4.28 2.72 -5.30
C TYR A 61 -5.03 3.09 -6.58
N ILE A 62 -4.83 4.30 -7.10
CA ILE A 62 -5.39 4.71 -8.39
C ILE A 62 -4.80 3.86 -9.52
N TYR A 63 -3.48 3.63 -9.47
CA TYR A 63 -2.78 2.77 -10.43
C TYR A 63 -3.30 1.34 -10.42
N LEU A 64 -3.54 0.78 -9.24
CA LEU A 64 -4.07 -0.57 -9.11
C LEU A 64 -5.58 -0.65 -9.32
N GLY A 65 -6.30 0.47 -9.44
CA GLY A 65 -7.77 0.48 -9.51
C GLY A 65 -8.46 0.05 -8.20
N VAL A 66 -7.72 -0.09 -7.09
CA VAL A 66 -8.21 -0.61 -5.81
C VAL A 66 -8.89 0.50 -4.99
N THR A 67 -10.13 0.30 -4.58
CA THR A 67 -10.83 1.24 -3.67
C THR A 67 -10.43 0.95 -2.22
N THR A 68 -10.62 1.91 -1.30
CA THR A 68 -10.27 1.70 0.12
C THR A 68 -10.99 0.51 0.75
N ASN A 69 -12.20 0.16 0.28
CA ASN A 69 -12.92 -1.02 0.73
C ASN A 69 -12.36 -2.33 0.15
N GLU A 70 -11.84 -2.28 -1.07
CA GLU A 70 -11.21 -3.45 -1.70
C GLU A 70 -9.77 -3.62 -1.23
N LEU A 71 -9.15 -2.60 -0.65
CA LEU A 71 -7.76 -2.63 -0.16
C LEU A 71 -7.53 -3.73 0.87
N ASP A 72 -8.47 -3.94 1.78
CA ASP A 72 -8.32 -4.95 2.84
C ASP A 72 -8.29 -6.36 2.23
N LYS A 73 -9.16 -6.60 1.23
CA LYS A 73 -9.19 -7.86 0.47
C LYS A 73 -7.93 -8.06 -0.37
N TRP A 74 -7.46 -7.01 -1.03
CA TRP A 74 -6.20 -7.07 -1.77
C TRP A 74 -5.00 -7.25 -0.85
N GLY A 75 -5.05 -6.74 0.39
CA GLY A 75 -4.04 -6.97 1.41
C GLY A 75 -3.96 -8.44 1.83
N GLU A 76 -5.10 -9.11 1.98
CA GLU A 76 -5.14 -10.56 2.22
C GLU A 76 -4.53 -11.34 1.04
N VAL A 77 -4.86 -10.97 -0.20
CA VAL A 77 -4.29 -11.59 -1.39
C VAL A 77 -2.77 -11.34 -1.49
N GLU A 78 -2.30 -10.12 -1.22
CA GLU A 78 -0.87 -9.76 -1.23
C GLU A 78 -0.11 -10.54 -0.15
N TYR A 79 -0.71 -10.72 1.03
CA TYR A 79 -0.19 -11.56 2.11
C TYR A 79 -0.08 -13.03 1.69
N LEU A 80 -1.12 -13.61 1.07
CA LEU A 80 -1.10 -15.00 0.59
C LEU A 80 -0.07 -15.24 -0.51
N VAL A 81 0.17 -14.25 -1.38
CA VAL A 81 1.21 -14.31 -2.40
C VAL A 81 2.60 -14.21 -1.78
N GLU A 82 2.81 -13.30 -0.82
CA GLU A 82 4.09 -13.15 -0.11
C GLU A 82 4.49 -14.43 0.64
N LEU A 83 3.51 -15.12 1.23
CA LEU A 83 3.69 -16.42 1.88
C LEU A 83 3.83 -17.60 0.89
N GLY A 84 3.60 -17.37 -0.40
CA GLY A 84 3.62 -18.40 -1.44
C GLY A 84 2.53 -19.46 -1.27
N LEU A 85 1.39 -19.07 -0.69
CA LEU A 85 0.26 -19.96 -0.41
C LEU A 85 -0.85 -19.85 -1.45
N LEU A 86 -0.81 -18.84 -2.34
CA LEU A 86 -1.80 -18.69 -3.40
C LEU A 86 -1.42 -19.49 -4.65
N TYR A 87 -2.33 -20.35 -5.11
CA TYR A 87 -2.17 -21.17 -6.31
C TYR A 87 -3.33 -20.95 -7.28
N LYS A 88 -3.02 -20.91 -8.56
CA LYS A 88 -3.99 -20.92 -9.65
C LYS A 88 -4.23 -22.36 -10.10
N VAL A 89 -5.50 -22.73 -10.26
CA VAL A 89 -5.93 -24.07 -10.64
C VAL A 89 -6.35 -24.11 -12.10
N SER A 90 -5.95 -25.14 -12.83
CA SER A 90 -6.41 -25.39 -14.21
C SER A 90 -6.51 -26.89 -14.48
N PRO A 91 -7.68 -27.43 -14.89
CA PRO A 91 -8.99 -26.76 -15.07
C PRO A 91 -9.64 -26.31 -13.75
N ASN A 92 -10.58 -25.36 -13.81
CA ASN A 92 -11.28 -24.83 -12.63
C ASN A 92 -11.98 -25.96 -11.85
N ILE A 93 -11.81 -25.98 -10.53
CA ILE A 93 -12.52 -26.87 -9.60
C ILE A 93 -13.70 -26.09 -9.04
N ASP A 94 -14.94 -26.61 -9.16
CA ASP A 94 -16.14 -25.98 -8.58
C ASP A 94 -16.31 -24.48 -8.89
N ASN A 95 -15.91 -24.06 -10.10
CA ASN A 95 -15.94 -22.66 -10.56
C ASN A 95 -14.97 -21.72 -9.79
N GLU A 96 -13.88 -22.28 -9.26
CA GLU A 96 -12.78 -21.55 -8.66
C GLU A 96 -11.50 -21.66 -9.50
N THR A 97 -10.84 -20.52 -9.65
CA THR A 97 -9.59 -20.36 -10.41
C THR A 97 -8.38 -20.21 -9.50
N PHE A 98 -8.59 -19.85 -8.23
CA PHE A 98 -7.53 -19.65 -7.24
C PHE A 98 -7.87 -20.38 -5.94
N VAL A 99 -6.86 -21.00 -5.34
CA VAL A 99 -6.94 -21.76 -4.09
C VAL A 99 -5.80 -21.40 -3.17
N GLU A 100 -6.04 -21.49 -1.86
CA GLU A 100 -5.02 -21.30 -0.84
C GLU A 100 -4.46 -22.65 -0.39
N LYS A 101 -3.15 -22.70 -0.18
CA LYS A 101 -2.46 -23.84 0.41
C LYS A 101 -2.52 -23.76 1.94
N ALA A 102 -3.23 -24.68 2.57
CA ALA A 102 -3.32 -24.82 4.01
C ALA A 102 -2.80 -26.19 4.48
N ARG A 103 -2.66 -26.35 5.80
CA ARG A 103 -2.40 -27.65 6.43
C ARG A 103 -3.60 -28.07 7.25
N ASP A 104 -4.10 -29.27 7.00
CA ASP A 104 -5.14 -29.86 7.84
C ASP A 104 -4.59 -30.25 9.22
N SER A 105 -5.48 -30.47 10.18
CA SER A 105 -5.26 -31.03 11.51
C SER A 105 -4.39 -32.30 11.54
N SER A 106 -4.37 -33.04 10.43
CA SER A 106 -3.55 -34.24 10.21
C SER A 106 -2.14 -33.96 9.67
N GLY A 107 -1.79 -32.69 9.45
CA GLY A 107 -0.50 -32.24 8.92
C GLY A 107 -0.32 -32.38 7.40
N GLN A 108 -1.38 -32.76 6.66
CA GLN A 108 -1.36 -32.88 5.21
C GLN A 108 -1.59 -31.53 4.54
N THR A 109 -0.88 -31.28 3.43
CA THR A 109 -1.12 -30.13 2.56
C THR A 109 -2.48 -30.29 1.87
N VAL A 110 -3.37 -29.34 2.11
CA VAL A 110 -4.68 -29.24 1.50
C VAL A 110 -4.82 -27.91 0.78
N TYR A 111 -5.59 -27.91 -0.30
CA TYR A 111 -5.91 -26.70 -1.04
C TYR A 111 -7.37 -26.34 -0.76
N ILE A 112 -7.56 -25.16 -0.18
CA ILE A 112 -8.86 -24.66 0.28
C ILE A 112 -9.38 -23.58 -0.66
N SER A 113 -10.70 -23.53 -0.77
CA SER A 113 -11.44 -22.47 -1.46
C SER A 113 -11.31 -21.15 -0.70
N LEU A 114 -11.03 -20.06 -1.44
CA LEU A 114 -11.01 -18.70 -0.90
C LEU A 114 -12.41 -18.15 -0.58
N LYS A 115 -13.48 -18.79 -1.08
CA LYS A 115 -14.87 -18.33 -0.90
C LYS A 115 -15.53 -18.97 0.32
N ASP A 116 -15.38 -20.28 0.43
CA ASP A 116 -16.14 -21.11 1.36
C ASP A 116 -15.24 -21.85 2.37
N GLU A 117 -13.91 -21.67 2.30
CA GLU A 117 -12.90 -22.37 3.13
C GLU A 117 -12.97 -23.90 3.05
N LYS A 118 -13.70 -24.43 2.06
CA LYS A 118 -13.85 -25.87 1.84
C LYS A 118 -12.58 -26.43 1.23
N ILE A 119 -12.17 -27.60 1.71
CA ILE A 119 -11.07 -28.37 1.12
C ILE A 119 -11.52 -28.88 -0.25
N LEU A 120 -10.89 -28.39 -1.31
CA LEU A 120 -11.20 -28.77 -2.69
C LEU A 120 -10.35 -29.96 -3.16
N THR A 121 -9.07 -29.97 -2.80
CA THR A 121 -8.17 -31.06 -3.15
C THR A 121 -7.04 -31.20 -2.13
N SER A 122 -6.48 -32.39 -2.01
CA SER A 122 -5.28 -32.66 -1.19
C SER A 122 -4.15 -33.17 -2.07
N GLU A 123 -2.90 -32.99 -1.65
CA GLU A 123 -1.74 -33.56 -2.34
C GLU A 123 -1.83 -35.10 -2.46
N ALA A 124 -2.60 -35.74 -1.59
CA ALA A 124 -2.81 -37.19 -1.61
C ALA A 124 -3.72 -37.69 -2.75
N ASN A 125 -4.49 -36.80 -3.40
CA ASN A 125 -5.38 -37.19 -4.50
C ASN A 125 -5.42 -36.11 -5.61
N PRO A 126 -4.34 -35.97 -6.41
CA PRO A 126 -4.26 -34.98 -7.46
C PRO A 126 -5.23 -35.37 -8.60
N GLN A 127 -6.42 -34.80 -8.59
CA GLN A 127 -7.49 -35.04 -9.56
C GLN A 127 -7.21 -34.40 -10.94
N GLY A 128 -6.03 -34.61 -11.52
CA GLY A 128 -5.71 -34.14 -12.88
C GLY A 128 -5.68 -32.61 -13.04
N TYR A 129 -5.57 -31.87 -11.94
CA TYR A 129 -5.46 -30.42 -11.93
C TYR A 129 -4.00 -29.98 -11.94
N ASN A 130 -3.69 -28.94 -12.70
CA ASN A 130 -2.41 -28.25 -12.66
C ASN A 130 -2.51 -27.07 -11.68
N LEU A 131 -1.59 -27.02 -10.72
CA LEU A 131 -1.50 -25.97 -9.71
C LEU A 131 -0.25 -25.13 -9.98
N THR A 132 -0.44 -23.89 -10.39
CA THR A 132 0.66 -22.94 -10.61
C THR A 132 0.65 -21.91 -9.49
N GLN A 133 1.76 -21.77 -8.78
CA GLN A 133 1.90 -20.75 -7.75
C GLN A 133 1.75 -19.35 -8.37
N VAL A 134 1.05 -18.46 -7.67
CA VAL A 134 0.98 -17.04 -8.01
C VAL A 134 2.18 -16.36 -7.35
N GLU A 135 3.04 -15.73 -8.14
CA GLU A 135 4.26 -15.08 -7.64
C GLU A 135 4.10 -13.57 -7.52
N SER A 136 3.25 -12.96 -8.36
CA SER A 136 3.06 -11.51 -8.39
C SER A 136 1.59 -11.11 -8.48
N VAL A 137 1.14 -10.27 -7.55
CA VAL A 137 -0.21 -9.67 -7.60
C VAL A 137 -0.39 -8.76 -8.82
N LEU A 138 0.70 -8.21 -9.36
CA LEU A 138 0.64 -7.27 -10.48
C LEU A 138 0.58 -7.97 -11.84
N ASP A 139 1.27 -9.10 -11.97
CA ASP A 139 1.49 -9.75 -13.26
C ASP A 139 0.57 -10.97 -13.45
N ASP A 140 0.25 -11.68 -12.37
CA ASP A 140 -0.49 -12.95 -12.43
C ASP A 140 -1.98 -12.81 -12.11
N LEU A 141 -2.37 -11.72 -11.44
CA LEU A 141 -3.75 -11.40 -11.07
C LEU A 141 -4.29 -10.27 -11.94
N VAL A 142 -5.34 -10.56 -12.71
CA VAL A 142 -6.07 -9.56 -13.49
C VAL A 142 -7.07 -8.88 -12.58
N ASN A 143 -6.87 -7.60 -12.26
CA ASN A 143 -7.86 -6.82 -11.53
C ASN A 143 -9.02 -6.42 -12.47
N GLU A 144 -10.18 -7.06 -12.30
CA GLU A 144 -11.39 -6.76 -13.08
C GLU A 144 -11.94 -5.34 -12.84
N TYR A 145 -11.55 -4.70 -11.73
CA TYR A 145 -11.91 -3.32 -11.40
C TYR A 145 -10.96 -2.28 -11.99
N ASP A 146 -9.80 -2.71 -12.52
CA ASP A 146 -8.86 -1.78 -13.14
C ASP A 146 -9.30 -1.45 -14.57
N ARG A 147 -9.78 -0.21 -14.77
CA ARG A 147 -10.12 0.33 -16.09
C ARG A 147 -8.95 1.08 -16.75
N GLY A 148 -7.76 0.97 -16.15
CA GLY A 148 -6.54 1.70 -16.49
C GLY A 148 -6.40 2.99 -15.68
N PHE A 149 -5.15 3.33 -15.33
CA PHE A 149 -4.78 4.47 -14.48
C PHE A 149 -5.54 5.76 -14.80
N TRP A 150 -5.65 6.13 -16.08
CA TRP A 150 -6.32 7.38 -16.49
C TRP A 150 -7.82 7.36 -16.27
N MET A 151 -8.47 6.20 -16.44
CA MET A 151 -9.90 6.09 -16.20
C MET A 151 -10.17 6.12 -14.69
N ASN A 152 -9.39 5.36 -13.92
CA ASN A 152 -9.47 5.34 -12.46
C ASN A 152 -9.19 6.74 -11.86
N PHE A 153 -8.23 7.47 -12.42
CA PHE A 153 -7.90 8.84 -11.99
C PHE A 153 -9.05 9.81 -12.28
N LYS A 154 -9.63 9.75 -13.49
CA LYS A 154 -10.79 10.59 -13.84
C LYS A 154 -11.99 10.29 -12.96
N GLU A 155 -12.32 9.03 -12.74
CA GLU A 155 -13.45 8.63 -11.89
C GLU A 155 -13.29 9.07 -10.43
N ARG A 156 -12.06 9.17 -9.90
CA ARG A 156 -11.82 9.54 -8.49
C ARG A 156 -11.54 11.02 -8.24
N VAL A 157 -11.10 11.76 -9.25
CA VAL A 157 -10.68 13.16 -9.09
C VAL A 157 -11.64 14.15 -9.75
N LEU A 158 -12.36 13.74 -10.80
CA LEU A 158 -13.24 14.63 -11.59
C LEU A 158 -14.73 14.38 -11.39
N VAL A 159 -15.12 13.40 -10.57
CA VAL A 159 -16.51 13.13 -10.15
C VAL A 159 -16.65 13.46 -8.68
#